data_AF-C3Z7L4-F1
#
_entry.id   AF-C3Z7L4-F1
#
_cell.length_a   1.000
_cell.length_b   1.000
_cell.length_c   1.000
_cell.angle_alpha   90.00
_cell.angle_beta   90.00
_cell.angle_gamma   90.00
#
_symmetry.space_group_name_H-M   'P 1'
#
loop_
_entity.id
_entity.type
_entity.pdbx_description
1 polymer ?
#
loop_
_entity_poly.entity_id
_entity_poly.type
_entity_poly.pdbx_seq_one_letter_code
_entity_poly.pdbx_strand_id
1 'polypeptide(L)'
;MADYRDEQELKYLVVDRGSFVNDPAAQADWTAKRLVWIPSEKEGFEAASVKSERGEEVTVELDSGKKIVVNKDDIQKMNPPKFSKVEDMADLTCLNEASVLHNLKERYYSGLIYTYSGLFCVVVNPYKKLPIYTDKVIELYRGKKRHEVPPHVFAITDSAYRSMLQDREDQSILCTGESGAGKTENTKKVIQYLAYVAAAPAGSKGGKSQSSSNLHGQHVSSPAVRCVHGVYLTKDAGTDRHNYHLQGELETQLLQANPILESFGNAKTVKNDNSSRFGKFIRINFDMSGYLAGASIETCILQSYECIRSYYDAIVLGLLFCNSRYAIFQYSDLLEKARCIRQASNERTFHIYYQLLKGANAQLKKDLLIEDAKFYTFLTNGYVAVPGVDDSQEFQDTIEAMKIMNIPEEDRISIMRVVSAVLMFGNIQFKQDRNTDQATLPDNTVAQKVCHLMGLPVSEFTKALLRPRVKVGRDYVHKAQTKEQ
;
A
#
# COMPACT_ATOMS: atom_id res chain seq x y z
N MET A 1 30.84 17.07 -12.58
CA MET A 1 29.40 16.77 -12.69
C MET A 1 29.21 16.17 -14.07
N ALA A 2 28.80 14.91 -14.19
CA ALA A 2 28.51 14.34 -15.50
C ALA A 2 27.34 15.08 -16.15
N ASP A 3 27.38 15.25 -17.46
CA ASP A 3 26.37 15.99 -18.20
C ASP A 3 25.14 15.10 -18.40
N TYR A 4 24.18 15.21 -17.49
CA TYR A 4 23.00 14.35 -17.39
C TYR A 4 21.82 14.82 -18.27
N ARG A 5 22.03 15.78 -19.18
CA ARG A 5 20.98 16.53 -19.87
C ARG A 5 20.17 15.73 -20.91
N ASP A 6 20.66 14.57 -21.35
CA ASP A 6 20.00 13.75 -22.40
C ASP A 6 19.18 12.56 -21.88
N GLU A 7 19.08 12.36 -20.56
CA GLU A 7 18.35 11.21 -20.03
C GLU A 7 16.89 11.56 -19.67
N GLN A 8 15.95 11.03 -20.45
CA GLN A 8 14.50 11.26 -20.31
C GLN A 8 13.95 10.94 -18.91
N GLU A 9 14.57 10.00 -18.18
CA GLU A 9 14.21 9.62 -16.81
C GLU A 9 14.60 10.69 -15.78
N LEU A 10 15.75 11.34 -15.96
CA LEU A 10 16.28 12.34 -15.01
C LEU A 10 15.50 13.65 -15.03
N LYS A 11 14.76 13.95 -16.10
CA LYS A 11 13.85 15.09 -16.18
C LYS A 11 12.80 15.09 -15.06
N TYR A 12 12.42 13.92 -14.56
CA TYR A 12 11.42 13.76 -13.50
C TYR A 12 12.03 13.64 -12.10
N LEU A 13 13.35 13.79 -11.98
CA LEU A 13 14.08 13.72 -10.70
C LEU A 13 14.90 14.99 -10.43
N VAL A 14 15.50 15.57 -11.47
CA VAL A 14 16.43 16.69 -11.37
C VAL A 14 15.74 18.00 -11.77
N VAL A 15 15.97 19.05 -10.99
CA VAL A 15 15.52 20.40 -11.33
C VAL A 15 16.38 20.93 -12.47
N ASP A 16 15.77 21.43 -13.54
CA ASP A 16 16.50 22.18 -14.56
C ASP A 16 16.92 23.54 -13.99
N ARG A 17 18.17 23.60 -13.55
CA ARG A 17 18.80 24.80 -12.97
C ARG A 17 19.37 25.74 -14.04
N GLY A 18 19.35 25.35 -15.31
CA GLY A 18 20.02 26.05 -16.42
C GLY A 18 19.51 27.46 -16.70
N SER A 19 18.31 27.82 -16.25
CA SER A 19 17.66 29.10 -16.55
C SER A 19 17.23 29.95 -15.35
N PHE A 20 17.25 29.43 -14.11
CA PHE A 20 16.56 30.08 -12.97
C PHE A 20 17.43 30.47 -11.77
N VAL A 21 18.59 29.85 -11.57
CA VAL A 21 19.28 29.92 -10.26
C VAL A 21 19.93 31.29 -9.98
N ASN A 22 20.19 32.10 -11.00
CA ASN A 22 20.83 33.41 -10.84
C ASN A 22 20.32 34.44 -11.86
N ASP A 23 19.01 34.54 -12.08
CA ASP A 23 18.48 35.68 -12.84
C ASP A 23 18.51 36.96 -11.97
N PRO A 24 19.38 37.94 -12.26
CA PRO A 24 19.45 39.17 -11.48
C PRO A 24 18.15 39.98 -11.56
N ALA A 25 17.37 39.82 -12.64
CA ALA A 25 16.09 40.51 -12.82
C ALA A 25 15.03 40.00 -11.84
N ALA A 26 14.89 38.68 -11.71
CA ALA A 26 13.97 38.07 -10.72
C ALA A 26 14.35 38.44 -9.28
N GLN A 27 15.65 38.48 -8.95
CA GLN A 27 16.11 38.89 -7.63
C GLN A 27 15.85 40.37 -7.34
N ALA A 28 16.09 41.24 -8.33
CA ALA A 28 15.81 42.68 -8.22
C ALA A 28 14.30 42.94 -8.09
N ASP A 29 13.46 42.23 -8.85
CA ASP A 29 12.00 42.35 -8.81
C ASP A 29 11.44 41.92 -7.45
N TRP A 30 11.91 40.79 -6.91
CA TRP A 30 11.54 40.31 -5.58
C TRP A 30 11.87 41.33 -4.49
N THR A 31 13.08 41.91 -4.53
CA THR A 31 13.50 42.94 -3.57
C THR A 31 12.69 44.22 -3.72
N ALA A 32 12.45 44.67 -4.95
CA ALA A 32 11.73 45.91 -5.23
C ALA A 32 10.25 45.84 -4.81
N LYS A 33 9.60 44.69 -4.99
CA LYS A 33 8.16 44.51 -4.75
C LYS A 33 7.79 44.15 -3.31
N ARG A 34 8.77 43.87 -2.43
CA ARG A 34 8.53 43.41 -1.04
C ARG A 34 7.47 42.29 -1.01
N LEU A 35 7.71 41.24 -1.80
CA LEU A 35 6.72 40.18 -2.00
C LEU A 35 6.45 39.38 -0.73
N VAL A 36 5.17 39.05 -0.54
CA VAL A 36 4.64 38.28 0.59
C VAL A 36 3.58 37.29 0.10
N TRP A 37 3.27 36.30 0.93
CA TRP A 37 2.13 35.41 0.76
C TRP A 37 0.96 35.88 1.60
N ILE A 38 -0.24 35.78 1.05
CA ILE A 38 -1.50 36.03 1.75
C ILE A 38 -2.48 34.86 1.55
N PRO A 39 -3.48 34.68 2.42
CA PRO A 39 -4.48 33.63 2.27
C PRO A 39 -5.33 33.79 1.00
N SER A 40 -5.65 32.67 0.35
CA SER A 40 -6.51 32.61 -0.84
C SER A 40 -7.48 31.45 -0.71
N GLU A 41 -8.78 31.72 -0.84
CA GLU A 41 -9.82 30.65 -0.80
C GLU A 41 -9.66 29.62 -1.92
N LYS A 42 -9.07 30.02 -3.05
CA LYS A 42 -8.93 29.17 -4.23
C LYS A 42 -7.59 28.44 -4.26
N GLU A 43 -6.50 29.14 -3.97
CA GLU A 43 -5.13 28.62 -4.14
C GLU A 43 -4.45 28.25 -2.82
N GLY A 44 -5.13 28.43 -1.68
CA GLY A 44 -4.58 28.35 -0.33
C GLY A 44 -3.81 29.62 0.03
N PHE A 45 -2.78 29.94 -0.76
CA PHE A 45 -2.01 31.18 -0.67
C PHE A 45 -1.72 31.76 -2.05
N GLU A 46 -1.67 33.10 -2.14
CA GLU A 46 -1.28 33.82 -3.35
C GLU A 46 -0.21 34.88 -3.08
N ALA A 47 0.58 35.22 -4.09
CA ALA A 47 1.65 36.20 -4.00
C ALA A 47 1.07 37.63 -4.06
N ALA A 48 1.62 38.52 -3.23
CA ALA A 48 1.22 39.92 -3.20
C ALA A 48 2.41 40.84 -2.88
N SER A 49 2.35 42.09 -3.35
CA SER A 49 3.33 43.14 -3.07
C SER A 49 2.81 44.09 -2.00
N VAL A 50 3.59 44.28 -0.93
CA VAL A 50 3.23 45.23 0.14
C VAL A 50 3.34 46.68 -0.37
N LYS A 51 2.26 47.47 -0.23
CA LYS A 51 2.21 48.89 -0.65
C LYS A 51 2.24 49.87 0.50
N SER A 52 1.50 49.60 1.56
CA SER A 52 1.51 50.44 2.76
C SER A 52 1.12 49.64 3.99
N GLU A 53 1.70 50.02 5.13
CA GLU A 53 1.42 49.43 6.45
C GLU A 53 0.85 50.53 7.34
N ARG A 54 -0.30 50.28 7.98
CA ARG A 54 -0.99 51.20 8.89
C ARG A 54 -1.48 50.44 10.11
N GLY A 55 -0.71 50.50 11.21
CA GLY A 55 -1.04 49.75 12.42
C GLY A 55 -1.05 48.25 12.17
N GLU A 56 -2.18 47.60 12.43
CA GLU A 56 -2.42 46.16 12.24
C GLU A 56 -2.87 45.79 10.81
N GLU A 57 -3.11 46.77 9.95
CA GLU A 57 -3.56 46.55 8.58
C GLU A 57 -2.46 46.83 7.56
N VAL A 58 -2.41 46.00 6.53
CA VAL A 58 -1.47 46.13 5.42
C VAL A 58 -2.22 46.13 4.11
N THR A 59 -1.98 47.14 3.27
CA THR A 59 -2.48 47.17 1.90
C THR A 59 -1.49 46.45 1.00
N VAL A 60 -1.94 45.38 0.35
CA VAL A 60 -1.17 44.58 -0.60
C VAL A 60 -1.79 44.66 -2.00
N GLU A 61 -0.97 44.48 -3.02
CA GLU A 61 -1.38 44.41 -4.43
C GLU A 61 -1.09 43.03 -4.99
N LEU A 62 -2.11 42.37 -5.52
CA LEU A 62 -2.00 41.07 -6.18
C LEU A 62 -1.42 41.23 -7.60
N ASP A 63 -0.98 40.12 -8.20
CA ASP A 63 -0.51 40.10 -9.59
C ASP A 63 -1.57 40.55 -10.61
N SER A 64 -2.86 40.46 -10.24
CA SER A 64 -3.98 41.00 -11.03
C SER A 64 -4.06 42.53 -11.04
N GLY A 65 -3.22 43.23 -10.24
CA GLY A 65 -3.31 44.65 -9.98
C GLY A 65 -4.38 45.03 -8.95
N LYS A 66 -5.14 44.07 -8.44
CA LYS A 66 -6.15 44.31 -7.38
C LYS A 66 -5.45 44.62 -6.06
N LYS A 67 -5.85 45.72 -5.42
CA LYS A 67 -5.41 46.08 -4.06
C LYS A 67 -6.42 45.60 -3.04
N ILE A 68 -5.92 44.98 -1.97
CA ILE A 68 -6.71 44.51 -0.84
C ILE A 68 -6.03 44.92 0.47
N VAL A 69 -6.81 45.00 1.54
CA VAL A 69 -6.32 45.23 2.89
C VAL A 69 -6.43 43.91 3.64
N VAL A 70 -5.33 43.48 4.25
CA VAL A 70 -5.24 42.25 5.04
C VAL A 70 -4.67 42.59 6.42
N ASN A 71 -4.96 41.74 7.41
CA ASN A 71 -4.31 41.86 8.71
C ASN A 71 -2.82 41.51 8.56
N LYS A 72 -1.96 42.23 9.27
CA LYS A 72 -0.52 42.00 9.28
C LYS A 72 -0.14 40.57 9.69
N ASP A 73 -0.90 39.96 10.60
CA ASP A 73 -0.67 38.60 11.09
C ASP A 73 -1.03 37.52 10.06
N ASP A 74 -1.86 37.85 9.06
CA ASP A 74 -2.22 36.92 7.97
C ASP A 74 -1.13 36.84 6.88
N ILE A 75 -0.12 37.71 6.95
CA ILE A 75 0.93 37.82 5.93
C ILE A 75 2.10 36.91 6.26
N GLN A 76 2.49 36.06 5.31
CA GLN A 76 3.66 35.21 5.44
C GLN A 76 4.81 35.69 4.53
N LYS A 77 6.06 35.64 5.03
CA LYS A 77 7.24 36.05 4.27
C LYS A 77 7.46 35.14 3.06
N MET A 78 7.78 35.73 1.91
CA MET A 78 8.13 34.97 0.70
C MET A 78 9.63 34.69 0.63
N ASN A 79 10.02 33.47 0.25
CA ASN A 79 11.42 33.15 0.00
C ASN A 79 11.91 33.79 -1.31
N PRO A 80 13.20 34.15 -1.40
CA PRO A 80 13.82 34.61 -2.65
C PRO A 80 13.71 33.58 -3.80
N PRO A 81 13.70 34.01 -5.08
CA PRO A 81 13.54 33.11 -6.24
C PRO A 81 14.58 31.98 -6.35
N LYS A 82 15.78 32.16 -5.79
CA LYS A 82 16.82 31.12 -5.73
C LYS A 82 16.39 29.85 -4.98
N PHE A 83 15.34 29.94 -4.15
CA PHE A 83 14.75 28.82 -3.42
C PHE A 83 13.58 28.17 -4.16
N SER A 84 13.37 28.52 -5.43
CA SER A 84 12.37 27.83 -6.26
C SER A 84 12.75 26.37 -6.45
N LYS A 85 11.80 25.47 -6.18
CA LYS A 85 11.94 24.01 -6.37
C LYS A 85 13.09 23.38 -5.58
N VAL A 86 13.39 23.88 -4.38
CA VAL A 86 14.41 23.30 -3.50
C VAL A 86 14.16 21.82 -3.23
N GLU A 87 15.25 21.05 -3.17
CA GLU A 87 15.21 19.60 -2.96
C GLU A 87 14.95 19.24 -1.50
N ASP A 88 15.45 20.03 -0.55
CA ASP A 88 15.14 19.94 0.88
C ASP A 88 14.50 21.25 1.36
N MET A 89 13.28 21.17 1.87
CA MET A 89 12.55 22.34 2.39
C MET A 89 13.17 22.87 3.69
N ALA A 90 14.06 22.12 4.35
CA ALA A 90 14.85 22.63 5.47
C ALA A 90 15.84 23.74 5.05
N ASP A 91 16.15 23.86 3.75
CA ASP A 91 17.03 24.92 3.23
C ASP A 91 16.29 26.26 3.01
N LEU A 92 14.96 26.29 3.14
CA LEU A 92 14.18 27.52 3.00
C LEU A 92 14.51 28.51 4.12
N THR A 93 14.79 29.76 3.76
CA THR A 93 15.03 30.83 4.76
C THR A 93 13.78 31.19 5.56
N CYS A 94 12.62 31.19 4.89
CA CYS A 94 11.32 31.44 5.50
C CYS A 94 10.53 30.13 5.50
N LEU A 95 10.54 29.42 6.62
CA LEU A 95 9.77 28.18 6.78
C LEU A 95 8.37 28.51 7.30
N ASN A 96 7.42 28.61 6.37
CA ASN A 96 6.01 28.85 6.64
C ASN A 96 5.13 27.98 5.73
N GLU A 97 3.85 27.86 6.06
CA GLU A 97 2.90 27.01 5.36
C GLU A 97 2.82 27.36 3.87
N ALA A 98 2.77 28.65 3.53
CA ALA A 98 2.71 29.12 2.15
C ALA A 98 3.95 28.72 1.34
N SER A 99 5.15 28.82 1.92
CA SER A 99 6.40 28.48 1.24
C SER A 99 6.56 26.98 1.04
N VAL A 100 6.15 26.17 2.02
CA VAL A 100 6.12 24.70 1.91
C VAL A 100 5.14 24.28 0.82
N LEU A 101 3.92 24.81 0.83
CA LEU A 101 2.91 24.55 -0.19
C LEU A 101 3.40 24.97 -1.58
N HIS A 102 3.97 26.17 -1.71
CA HIS A 102 4.49 26.68 -2.97
C HIS A 102 5.60 25.80 -3.54
N ASN A 103 6.58 25.40 -2.71
CA ASN A 103 7.66 24.55 -3.18
C ASN A 103 7.16 23.17 -3.65
N LEU A 104 6.27 22.55 -2.87
CA LEU A 104 5.65 21.27 -3.26
C LEU A 104 4.84 21.40 -4.55
N LYS A 105 4.07 22.49 -4.71
CA LYS A 105 3.25 22.79 -5.89
C LYS A 105 4.11 22.95 -7.14
N GLU A 106 5.16 23.77 -7.09
CA GLU A 106 6.08 24.02 -8.21
C GLU A 106 6.84 22.76 -8.63
N ARG A 107 7.31 21.97 -7.66
CA ARG A 107 7.97 20.69 -7.92
C ARG A 107 6.99 19.69 -8.54
N TYR A 108 5.80 19.56 -8.00
CA TYR A 108 4.76 18.66 -8.50
C TYR A 108 4.37 18.98 -9.95
N TYR A 109 4.12 20.25 -10.28
CA TYR A 109 3.81 20.66 -11.66
C TYR A 109 4.99 20.46 -12.62
N SER A 110 6.22 20.42 -12.10
CA SER A 110 7.41 20.05 -12.87
C SER A 110 7.62 18.54 -12.99
N GLY A 111 6.73 17.72 -12.41
CA GLY A 111 6.83 16.27 -12.39
C GLY A 111 7.76 15.69 -11.30
N LEU A 112 8.25 16.53 -10.39
CA LEU A 112 9.13 16.17 -9.29
C LEU A 112 8.29 15.87 -8.04
N ILE A 113 7.98 14.59 -7.79
CA ILE A 113 7.03 14.21 -6.73
C ILE A 113 7.65 14.01 -5.35
N TYR A 114 8.97 13.78 -5.30
CA TYR A 114 9.72 13.58 -4.07
C TYR A 114 10.40 14.89 -3.66
N THR A 115 10.25 15.25 -2.39
CA THR A 115 10.87 16.46 -1.80
C THR A 115 11.26 16.16 -0.35
N TYR A 116 12.49 16.45 0.03
CA TYR A 116 12.92 16.32 1.43
C TYR A 116 12.38 17.44 2.31
N SER A 117 12.20 17.12 3.59
CA SER A 117 11.80 18.04 4.64
C SER A 117 12.57 17.69 5.90
N GLY A 118 13.83 18.12 5.96
CA GLY A 118 14.75 17.69 7.01
C GLY A 118 14.95 16.18 6.91
N LEU A 119 14.63 15.42 7.96
CA LEU A 119 14.80 13.96 7.96
C LEU A 119 13.76 13.20 7.15
N PHE A 120 12.60 13.81 6.87
CA PHE A 120 11.49 13.16 6.19
C PHE A 120 11.52 13.41 4.68
N CYS A 121 10.79 12.57 3.94
CA CYS A 121 10.54 12.78 2.52
C CYS A 121 9.03 12.91 2.28
N VAL A 122 8.61 14.06 1.78
CA VAL A 122 7.23 14.31 1.33
C VAL A 122 7.09 13.79 -0.09
N VAL A 123 6.00 13.05 -0.34
CA VAL A 123 5.70 12.45 -1.64
C VAL A 123 4.29 12.83 -2.05
N VAL A 124 4.15 13.53 -3.18
CA VAL A 124 2.84 13.89 -3.72
C VAL A 124 2.46 12.88 -4.79
N ASN A 125 1.33 12.19 -4.63
CA ASN A 125 0.90 11.14 -5.57
C ASN A 125 0.72 11.72 -6.99
N PRO A 126 1.48 11.24 -8.00
CA PRO A 126 1.41 11.78 -9.37
C PRO A 126 0.11 11.45 -10.11
N TYR A 127 -0.61 10.40 -9.72
CA TYR A 127 -1.71 9.80 -10.51
C TYR A 127 -1.35 9.49 -11.98
N LYS A 128 -0.06 9.42 -12.29
CA LYS A 128 0.49 9.07 -13.60
C LYS A 128 1.73 8.20 -13.42
N LYS A 129 1.98 7.34 -14.40
CA LYS A 129 3.21 6.54 -14.44
C LYS A 129 4.37 7.47 -14.78
N LEU A 130 5.36 7.53 -13.90
CA LEU A 130 6.61 8.25 -14.12
C LEU A 130 7.74 7.23 -14.35
N PRO A 131 8.66 7.47 -15.32
CA PRO A 131 9.76 6.56 -15.62
C PRO A 131 10.92 6.73 -14.62
N ILE A 132 10.64 6.68 -13.33
CA ILE A 132 11.61 6.94 -12.23
C ILE A 132 11.88 5.71 -11.36
N TYR A 133 11.37 4.53 -11.76
CA TYR A 133 11.50 3.27 -10.99
C TYR A 133 12.14 2.15 -11.82
N THR A 134 13.02 2.50 -12.75
CA THR A 134 13.74 1.56 -13.62
C THR A 134 15.04 1.08 -12.96
N ASP A 135 15.59 -0.03 -13.44
CA ASP A 135 16.86 -0.58 -12.93
C ASP A 135 18.02 0.42 -13.09
N LYS A 136 17.97 1.23 -14.16
CA LYS A 136 18.92 2.33 -14.38
C LYS A 136 18.87 3.35 -13.24
N VAL A 137 17.67 3.71 -12.79
CA VAL A 137 17.51 4.60 -11.64
C VAL A 137 17.97 3.90 -10.36
N ILE A 138 17.73 2.60 -10.16
CA ILE A 138 18.27 1.87 -8.99
C ILE A 138 19.80 2.00 -8.92
N GLU A 139 20.50 1.77 -10.04
CA GLU A 139 21.97 1.91 -10.10
C GLU A 139 22.46 3.34 -9.83
N LEU A 140 21.69 4.36 -10.22
CA LEU A 140 22.00 5.76 -9.90
C LEU A 140 22.04 5.99 -8.39
N TYR A 141 21.14 5.37 -7.63
CA TYR A 141 21.00 5.55 -6.18
C TYR A 141 21.89 4.61 -5.35
N ARG A 142 22.33 3.48 -5.92
CA ARG A 142 23.12 2.46 -5.23
C ARG A 142 24.37 3.06 -4.57
N GLY A 143 24.42 2.98 -3.24
CA GLY A 143 25.56 3.42 -2.44
C GLY A 143 25.79 4.93 -2.43
N LYS A 144 24.86 5.75 -2.93
CA LYS A 144 24.98 7.21 -2.95
C LYS A 144 24.48 7.84 -1.67
N LYS A 145 25.16 8.89 -1.19
CA LYS A 145 24.68 9.68 -0.07
C LYS A 145 23.50 10.54 -0.51
N ARG A 146 22.62 10.86 0.44
CA ARG A 146 21.37 11.61 0.20
C ARG A 146 21.55 12.93 -0.56
N HIS A 147 22.66 13.64 -0.35
CA HIS A 147 22.95 14.93 -1.00
C HIS A 147 23.63 14.79 -2.37
N GLU A 148 24.05 13.59 -2.76
CA GLU A 148 24.70 13.32 -4.05
C GLU A 148 23.69 13.02 -5.16
N VAL A 149 22.43 12.77 -4.79
CA VAL A 149 21.34 12.36 -5.67
C VAL A 149 20.08 13.15 -5.32
N PRO A 150 19.17 13.38 -6.29
CA PRO A 150 17.93 14.10 -6.02
C PRO A 150 17.00 13.30 -5.10
N PRO A 151 16.00 13.95 -4.46
CA PRO A 151 15.08 13.28 -3.55
C PRO A 151 14.35 12.10 -4.21
N HIS A 152 14.39 10.93 -3.57
CA HIS A 152 13.69 9.73 -4.03
C HIS A 152 13.55 8.68 -2.92
N VAL A 153 12.57 7.77 -3.05
CA VAL A 153 12.37 6.65 -2.11
C VAL A 153 13.55 5.69 -2.07
N PHE A 154 14.27 5.53 -3.20
CA PHE A 154 15.48 4.71 -3.27
C PHE A 154 16.61 5.27 -2.41
N ALA A 155 16.80 6.60 -2.36
CA ALA A 155 17.78 7.20 -1.46
C ALA A 155 17.46 6.94 0.02
N ILE A 156 16.18 7.01 0.42
CA ILE A 156 15.75 6.67 1.78
C ILE A 156 16.03 5.20 2.09
N THR A 157 15.71 4.32 1.14
CA THR A 157 15.90 2.88 1.27
C THR A 157 17.37 2.50 1.39
N ASP A 158 18.21 3.05 0.51
CA ASP A 158 19.66 2.83 0.50
C ASP A 158 20.34 3.36 1.76
N SER A 159 19.89 4.53 2.25
CA SER A 159 20.38 5.10 3.50
C SER A 159 20.04 4.20 4.69
N ALA A 160 18.80 3.72 4.79
CA ALA A 160 18.38 2.81 5.86
C ALA A 160 19.16 1.48 5.79
N TYR A 161 19.28 0.89 4.60
CA TYR A 161 20.03 -0.36 4.40
C TYR A 161 21.50 -0.21 4.81
N ARG A 162 22.17 0.88 4.41
CA ARG A 162 23.57 1.12 4.81
C ARG A 162 23.72 1.41 6.29
N SER A 163 22.84 2.22 6.89
CA SER A 163 22.85 2.47 8.34
C SER A 163 22.68 1.18 9.13
N MET A 164 21.77 0.29 8.71
CA MET A 164 21.60 -1.03 9.32
C MET A 164 22.91 -1.84 9.32
N LEU A 165 23.62 -1.87 8.19
CA LEU A 165 24.89 -2.61 8.07
C LEU A 165 26.05 -1.97 8.84
N GLN A 166 26.09 -0.63 8.88
CA GLN A 166 27.15 0.14 9.51
C GLN A 166 26.99 0.18 11.03
N ASP A 167 25.80 0.55 11.50
CA ASP A 167 25.51 0.81 12.91
C ASP A 167 25.06 -0.47 13.64
N ARG A 168 24.76 -1.54 12.87
CA ARG A 168 24.28 -2.84 13.37
C ARG A 168 23.00 -2.71 14.19
N GLU A 169 22.13 -1.80 13.77
CA GLU A 169 20.82 -1.55 14.36
C GLU A 169 19.70 -1.76 13.33
N ASP A 170 18.65 -2.49 13.71
CA ASP A 170 17.49 -2.73 12.85
C ASP A 170 16.80 -1.41 12.45
N GLN A 171 16.37 -1.31 11.20
CA GLN A 171 15.79 -0.09 10.64
C GLN A 171 14.31 -0.27 10.29
N SER A 172 13.57 0.83 10.25
CA SER A 172 12.17 0.84 9.81
C SER A 172 11.90 2.00 8.85
N ILE A 173 11.10 1.74 7.80
CA ILE A 173 10.63 2.74 6.86
C ILE A 173 9.11 2.84 6.99
N LEU A 174 8.64 3.96 7.54
CA LEU A 174 7.21 4.19 7.80
C LEU A 174 6.61 5.05 6.70
N CYS A 175 5.66 4.50 5.96
CA CYS A 175 4.89 5.23 4.94
C CYS A 175 3.58 5.75 5.55
N THR A 176 3.46 7.07 5.73
CA THR A 176 2.27 7.72 6.29
C THR A 176 1.46 8.44 5.20
N GLY A 177 0.20 8.79 5.51
CA GLY A 177 -0.68 9.53 4.62
C GLY A 177 -2.09 8.94 4.55
N GLU A 178 -3.02 9.71 4.02
CA GLU A 178 -4.43 9.29 3.87
C GLU A 178 -4.59 8.14 2.86
N SER A 179 -5.80 7.57 2.78
CA SER A 179 -6.12 6.59 1.73
C SER A 179 -5.97 7.24 0.35
N GLY A 180 -5.28 6.57 -0.56
CA GLY A 180 -4.95 7.11 -1.89
C GLY A 180 -3.65 7.91 -1.96
N ALA A 181 -2.98 8.19 -0.84
CA ALA A 181 -1.71 8.96 -0.84
C ALA A 181 -0.51 8.22 -1.47
N GLY A 182 -0.63 6.92 -1.79
CA GLY A 182 0.44 6.15 -2.42
C GLY A 182 1.38 5.39 -1.47
N LYS A 183 0.94 5.13 -0.22
CA LYS A 183 1.72 4.35 0.78
C LYS A 183 2.15 2.99 0.23
N THR A 184 1.19 2.20 -0.25
CA THR A 184 1.42 0.84 -0.77
C THR A 184 2.41 0.82 -1.92
N GLU A 185 2.30 1.77 -2.85
CA GLU A 185 3.23 1.87 -3.98
C GLU A 185 4.65 2.19 -3.54
N ASN A 186 4.84 3.15 -2.61
CA ASN A 186 6.17 3.43 -2.06
C ASN A 186 6.76 2.21 -1.35
N THR A 187 5.96 1.46 -0.58
CA THR A 187 6.41 0.20 0.04
C THR A 187 6.86 -0.83 -1.00
N LYS A 188 6.13 -0.98 -2.12
CA LYS A 188 6.56 -1.85 -3.22
C LYS A 188 7.91 -1.40 -3.80
N LYS A 189 8.15 -0.09 -3.92
CA LYS A 189 9.42 0.46 -4.43
C LYS A 189 10.59 0.26 -3.47
N VAL A 190 10.35 0.35 -2.15
CA VAL A 190 11.36 -0.04 -1.13
C VAL A 190 11.77 -1.49 -1.31
N ILE A 191 10.80 -2.41 -1.44
CA ILE A 191 11.05 -3.84 -1.65
C ILE A 191 11.79 -4.08 -2.95
N GLN A 192 11.34 -3.47 -4.05
CA GLN A 192 11.98 -3.56 -5.37
C GLN A 192 13.47 -3.19 -5.28
N TYR A 193 13.78 -2.09 -4.60
CA TYR A 193 15.15 -1.62 -4.45
C TYR A 193 16.01 -2.61 -3.65
N LEU A 194 15.53 -3.08 -2.50
CA LEU A 194 16.26 -4.04 -1.66
C LEU A 194 16.44 -5.39 -2.36
N ALA A 195 15.41 -5.87 -3.06
CA ALA A 195 15.47 -7.08 -3.87
C ALA A 195 16.53 -6.99 -4.98
N TYR A 196 16.86 -5.79 -5.46
CA TYR A 196 17.89 -5.59 -6.48
C TYR A 196 19.28 -5.36 -5.89
N VAL A 197 19.39 -4.59 -4.80
CA VAL A 197 20.68 -4.17 -4.23
C VAL A 197 21.26 -5.19 -3.26
N ALA A 198 20.41 -5.95 -2.55
CA ALA A 198 20.80 -6.92 -1.55
C ALA A 198 20.62 -8.39 -2.02
N ALA A 199 20.35 -8.62 -3.30
CA ALA A 199 20.31 -9.96 -3.86
C ALA A 199 21.67 -10.66 -3.75
N ALA A 200 21.65 -11.94 -3.40
CA ALA A 200 22.86 -12.76 -3.35
C ALA A 200 23.35 -13.07 -4.79
N PRO A 201 24.68 -13.13 -5.04
CA PRO A 201 25.20 -13.56 -6.33
C PRO A 201 24.73 -14.98 -6.67
N ALA A 202 24.29 -15.21 -7.92
CA ALA A 202 23.87 -16.52 -8.39
C ALA A 202 25.02 -17.55 -8.24
N GLY A 203 24.98 -18.37 -7.18
CA GLY A 203 26.00 -19.37 -6.89
C GLY A 203 26.22 -19.66 -5.40
N SER A 204 25.80 -18.78 -4.49
CA SER A 204 25.96 -18.99 -3.04
C SER A 204 24.80 -19.80 -2.44
N LYS A 205 24.63 -21.07 -2.84
CA LYS A 205 23.81 -22.01 -2.04
C LYS A 205 24.67 -22.52 -0.87
N GLY A 206 24.24 -22.19 0.34
CA GLY A 206 24.92 -22.47 1.60
C GLY A 206 25.28 -23.95 1.77
N GLY A 207 26.57 -24.20 1.98
CA GLY A 207 27.10 -25.48 2.44
C GLY A 207 26.68 -25.74 3.89
N LYS A 208 26.37 -27.01 4.17
CA LYS A 208 26.05 -27.53 5.50
C LYS A 208 27.14 -27.15 6.51
N SER A 209 26.70 -26.65 7.66
CA SER A 209 27.53 -26.33 8.83
C SER A 209 28.38 -27.55 9.24
N GLN A 210 29.70 -27.43 9.14
CA GLN A 210 30.63 -28.20 9.96
C GLN A 210 31.46 -27.24 10.82
N SER A 211 31.64 -27.68 12.05
CA SER A 211 32.27 -27.00 13.18
C SER A 211 33.79 -26.84 13.05
N SER A 212 34.30 -26.02 13.99
CA SER A 212 35.66 -25.94 14.57
C SER A 212 36.73 -24.99 13.97
N SER A 213 36.92 -23.88 14.72
CA SER A 213 38.18 -23.31 15.26
C SER A 213 39.37 -22.97 14.34
N ASN A 214 39.70 -21.67 14.22
CA ASN A 214 40.84 -21.01 14.91
C ASN A 214 41.08 -19.55 14.46
N LEU A 215 41.68 -18.78 15.36
CA LEU A 215 41.96 -17.34 15.33
C LEU A 215 43.00 -16.88 14.29
N HIS A 216 42.81 -15.69 13.70
CA HIS A 216 43.74 -14.55 13.79
C HIS A 216 43.16 -13.26 13.20
N GLY A 217 43.40 -12.13 13.87
CA GLY A 217 42.95 -10.81 13.46
C GLY A 217 43.78 -10.23 12.31
N GLN A 218 43.10 -9.70 11.30
CA GLN A 218 43.64 -8.75 10.34
C GLN A 218 42.55 -7.73 9.96
N HIS A 219 42.97 -6.47 9.86
CA HIS A 219 42.21 -5.32 9.40
C HIS A 219 41.38 -5.65 8.14
N VAL A 220 40.05 -5.57 8.24
CA VAL A 220 39.18 -5.65 7.07
C VAL A 220 39.03 -4.24 6.49
N SER A 221 39.81 -3.97 5.45
CA SER A 221 39.49 -2.93 4.49
C SER A 221 38.20 -3.32 3.75
N SER A 222 37.33 -2.34 3.55
CA SER A 222 36.04 -2.46 2.86
C SER A 222 36.18 -3.32 1.59
N PRO A 223 35.36 -4.37 1.37
CA PRO A 223 35.44 -5.13 0.14
C PRO A 223 34.94 -4.24 -0.99
N ALA A 224 35.88 -3.71 -1.78
CA ALA A 224 35.57 -3.16 -3.08
C ALA A 224 34.92 -4.27 -3.91
N VAL A 225 33.60 -4.18 -4.09
CA VAL A 225 32.83 -5.08 -4.95
C VAL A 225 33.29 -4.85 -6.39
N ARG A 226 34.28 -5.63 -6.83
CA ARG A 226 34.63 -5.75 -8.24
C ARG A 226 33.60 -6.67 -8.89
N CYS A 227 32.71 -6.09 -9.68
CA CYS A 227 31.83 -6.86 -10.56
C CYS A 227 32.64 -7.37 -11.77
N VAL A 228 32.55 -8.67 -12.05
CA VAL A 228 33.07 -9.29 -13.27
C VAL A 228 32.01 -9.11 -14.37
N HIS A 229 32.44 -8.66 -15.55
CA HIS A 229 31.63 -8.39 -16.74
C HIS A 229 30.86 -9.62 -17.29
N GLY A 230 29.66 -9.37 -17.85
CA GLY A 230 28.93 -10.22 -18.83
C GLY A 230 27.56 -10.69 -18.33
N VAL A 231 26.42 -10.56 -19.04
CA VAL A 231 26.14 -10.52 -20.49
C VAL A 231 24.79 -9.79 -20.76
N TYR A 232 24.65 -9.17 -21.96
CA TYR A 232 23.52 -8.38 -22.46
C TYR A 232 22.49 -9.17 -23.31
N LEU A 233 21.22 -8.69 -23.28
CA LEU A 233 20.15 -8.65 -24.33
C LEU A 233 19.31 -9.89 -24.74
N THR A 234 17.97 -9.73 -24.66
CA THR A 234 17.06 -9.73 -25.84
C THR A 234 15.95 -8.69 -25.68
N LYS A 235 15.60 -8.02 -26.80
CA LYS A 235 14.40 -7.18 -26.98
C LYS A 235 13.19 -8.08 -27.13
N ASP A 236 12.09 -7.78 -26.45
CA ASP A 236 10.75 -8.12 -26.94
C ASP A 236 9.82 -6.92 -26.83
N ALA A 237 9.04 -6.74 -27.89
CA ALA A 237 8.16 -5.62 -28.12
C ALA A 237 6.79 -5.87 -27.50
N GLY A 238 6.24 -4.84 -26.86
CA GLY A 238 4.79 -4.65 -26.75
C GLY A 238 4.09 -5.51 -25.70
N THR A 239 4.25 -5.16 -24.43
CA THR A 239 3.18 -4.96 -23.42
C THR A 239 3.88 -4.77 -22.06
N ASP A 240 4.16 -3.52 -21.68
CA ASP A 240 4.91 -3.22 -20.45
C ASP A 240 4.05 -3.45 -19.20
N ARG A 241 3.94 -4.72 -18.83
CA ARG A 241 3.71 -5.20 -17.47
C ARG A 241 5.06 -5.16 -16.73
N HIS A 242 5.03 -5.07 -15.40
CA HIS A 242 6.23 -4.93 -14.55
C HIS A 242 7.23 -6.10 -14.71
N ASN A 243 8.09 -6.04 -15.74
CA ASN A 243 9.20 -6.97 -15.93
C ASN A 243 10.39 -6.48 -15.09
N TYR A 244 10.44 -6.91 -13.84
CA TYR A 244 11.64 -6.78 -13.02
C TYR A 244 12.62 -7.88 -13.44
N HIS A 245 13.85 -7.53 -13.83
CA HIS A 245 14.89 -8.51 -14.06
C HIS A 245 15.53 -8.90 -12.72
N LEU A 246 15.02 -9.95 -12.08
CA LEU A 246 15.44 -10.35 -10.73
C LEU A 246 16.33 -11.59 -10.80
N GLN A 247 17.50 -11.50 -10.17
CA GLN A 247 18.33 -12.65 -9.84
C GLN A 247 17.96 -13.14 -8.44
N GLY A 248 17.04 -14.12 -8.34
CA GLY A 248 16.81 -14.88 -7.11
C GLY A 248 15.36 -15.30 -6.83
N GLU A 249 15.20 -16.48 -6.24
CA GLU A 249 13.91 -17.12 -5.97
C GLU A 249 13.13 -16.39 -4.85
N LEU A 250 13.84 -15.94 -3.81
CA LEU A 250 13.26 -15.26 -2.65
C LEU A 250 12.78 -13.84 -3.00
N GLU A 251 13.56 -13.13 -3.82
CA GLU A 251 13.30 -11.79 -4.32
C GLU A 251 12.03 -11.78 -5.18
N THR A 252 11.89 -12.80 -6.03
CA THR A 252 10.70 -13.01 -6.83
C THR A 252 9.48 -13.28 -5.95
N GLN A 253 9.60 -14.19 -4.96
CA GLN A 253 8.53 -14.48 -4.01
C GLN A 253 8.09 -13.24 -3.22
N LEU A 254 9.04 -12.44 -2.72
CA LEU A 254 8.75 -11.25 -1.93
C LEU A 254 7.89 -10.22 -2.71
N LEU A 255 8.15 -10.06 -4.00
CA LEU A 255 7.35 -9.18 -4.86
C LEU A 255 5.98 -9.78 -5.20
N GLN A 256 5.88 -11.10 -5.37
CA GLN A 256 4.63 -11.81 -5.66
C GLN A 256 3.68 -11.94 -4.46
N ALA A 257 4.15 -11.70 -3.23
CA ALA A 257 3.26 -11.66 -2.08
C ALA A 257 2.24 -10.51 -2.12
N ASN A 258 2.53 -9.41 -2.83
CA ASN A 258 1.65 -8.24 -2.89
C ASN A 258 0.34 -8.51 -3.66
N PRO A 259 0.36 -9.00 -4.91
CA PRO A 259 -0.86 -9.34 -5.65
C PRO A 259 -1.85 -10.20 -4.85
N ILE A 260 -1.35 -11.21 -4.13
CA ILE A 260 -2.16 -12.09 -3.29
C ILE A 260 -2.83 -11.27 -2.17
N LEU A 261 -2.06 -10.48 -1.41
CA LEU A 261 -2.61 -9.71 -0.31
C LEU A 261 -3.56 -8.60 -0.77
N GLU A 262 -3.33 -8.01 -1.94
CA GLU A 262 -4.23 -7.01 -2.53
C GLU A 262 -5.54 -7.65 -2.98
N SER A 263 -5.48 -8.82 -3.61
CA SER A 263 -6.67 -9.58 -4.00
C SER A 263 -7.60 -9.84 -2.81
N PHE A 264 -7.05 -10.31 -1.68
CA PHE A 264 -7.83 -10.69 -0.50
C PHE A 264 -8.10 -9.56 0.50
N GLY A 265 -7.34 -8.47 0.45
CA GLY A 265 -7.37 -7.43 1.49
C GLY A 265 -7.59 -6.01 0.99
N ASN A 266 -7.61 -5.77 -0.32
CA ASN A 266 -7.98 -4.48 -0.90
C ASN A 266 -9.40 -4.50 -1.49
N ALA A 267 -10.01 -3.32 -1.54
CA ALA A 267 -11.32 -3.12 -2.15
C ALA A 267 -11.47 -1.72 -2.75
N LYS A 268 -12.39 -1.58 -3.71
CA LYS A 268 -12.83 -0.27 -4.21
C LYS A 268 -13.66 0.45 -3.17
N THR A 269 -13.26 1.68 -2.88
CA THR A 269 -13.95 2.66 -2.03
C THR A 269 -14.28 3.91 -2.84
N VAL A 270 -15.01 4.85 -2.24
CA VAL A 270 -15.28 6.15 -2.89
C VAL A 270 -13.99 6.94 -3.18
N LYS A 271 -12.95 6.82 -2.34
CA LYS A 271 -11.71 7.61 -2.43
C LYS A 271 -10.59 6.93 -3.23
N ASN A 272 -10.60 5.60 -3.28
CA ASN A 272 -9.53 4.82 -3.90
C ASN A 272 -10.10 3.48 -4.40
N ASP A 273 -9.84 3.20 -5.67
CA ASP A 273 -10.29 2.00 -6.39
C ASP A 273 -9.61 0.70 -5.93
N ASN A 274 -8.42 0.79 -5.34
CA ASN A 274 -7.66 -0.33 -4.79
C ASN A 274 -7.19 0.01 -3.36
N SER A 275 -8.13 0.32 -2.47
CA SER A 275 -7.83 0.70 -1.08
C SER A 275 -7.44 -0.50 -0.26
N SER A 276 -6.22 -0.52 0.29
CA SER A 276 -5.86 -1.47 1.35
C SER A 276 -6.75 -1.30 2.56
N ARG A 277 -7.35 -2.40 3.02
CA ARG A 277 -8.26 -2.45 4.18
C ARG A 277 -7.64 -3.17 5.38
N PHE A 278 -6.31 -3.28 5.39
CA PHE A 278 -5.51 -3.84 6.47
C PHE A 278 -4.17 -3.12 6.60
N GLY A 279 -3.62 -3.11 7.81
CA GLY A 279 -2.24 -2.68 8.07
C GLY A 279 -1.25 -3.79 7.73
N LYS A 280 -0.15 -3.45 7.05
CA LYS A 280 0.89 -4.39 6.66
C LYS A 280 2.23 -3.95 7.23
N PHE A 281 2.88 -4.83 7.99
CA PHE A 281 4.27 -4.69 8.41
C PHE A 281 5.08 -5.78 7.70
N ILE A 282 6.13 -5.38 6.99
CA ILE A 282 6.99 -6.30 6.25
C ILE A 282 8.36 -6.23 6.88
N ARG A 283 8.79 -7.35 7.43
CA ARG A 283 10.13 -7.52 7.97
C ARG A 283 10.97 -8.21 6.91
N ILE A 284 12.06 -7.57 6.51
CA ILE A 284 13.05 -8.13 5.60
C ILE A 284 14.29 -8.46 6.42
N ASN A 285 14.75 -9.69 6.34
CA ASN A 285 15.89 -10.19 7.09
C ASN A 285 17.11 -10.27 6.17
N PHE A 286 18.25 -9.83 6.68
CA PHE A 286 19.53 -9.87 5.99
C PHE A 286 20.51 -10.76 6.74
N ASP A 287 21.42 -11.41 6.03
CA ASP A 287 22.53 -12.16 6.64
C ASP A 287 23.65 -11.21 7.12
N MET A 288 24.68 -11.79 7.74
CA MET A 288 25.83 -11.01 8.24
C MET A 288 26.64 -10.33 7.12
N SER A 289 26.52 -10.81 5.89
CA SER A 289 27.15 -10.26 4.69
C SER A 289 26.34 -9.11 4.08
N GLY A 290 25.09 -8.94 4.52
CA GLY A 290 24.14 -7.95 4.03
C GLY A 290 23.22 -8.44 2.92
N TYR A 291 23.26 -9.72 2.55
CA TYR A 291 22.37 -10.29 1.53
C TYR A 291 21.00 -10.63 2.10
N LEU A 292 19.97 -10.63 1.27
CA LEU A 292 18.64 -11.08 1.63
C LEU A 292 18.67 -12.53 2.11
N ALA A 293 18.22 -12.74 3.35
CA ALA A 293 18.16 -14.06 4.00
C ALA A 293 16.73 -14.56 4.15
N GLY A 294 15.75 -13.66 4.18
CA GLY A 294 14.34 -14.01 4.30
C GLY A 294 13.45 -12.79 4.40
N ALA A 295 12.14 -13.01 4.38
CA ALA A 295 11.17 -11.98 4.68
C ALA A 295 9.96 -12.58 5.40
N SER A 296 9.36 -11.80 6.30
CA SER A 296 8.08 -12.12 6.92
C SER A 296 7.12 -10.95 6.75
N ILE A 297 5.86 -11.26 6.52
CA ILE A 297 4.80 -10.27 6.49
C ILE A 297 3.99 -10.47 7.74
N GLU A 298 4.11 -9.53 8.67
CA GLU A 298 3.20 -9.40 9.79
C GLU A 298 2.10 -8.46 9.32
N THR A 299 0.97 -9.02 8.91
CA THR A 299 -0.26 -8.23 8.88
C THR A 299 -0.42 -7.67 10.30
N CYS A 300 -0.54 -6.34 10.46
CA CYS A 300 -0.79 -5.73 11.77
C CYS A 300 -2.20 -6.08 12.23
N ILE A 301 -2.41 -7.35 12.53
CA ILE A 301 -3.26 -7.87 13.57
C ILE A 301 -2.26 -7.97 14.72
N LEU A 302 -2.38 -7.12 15.74
CA LEU A 302 -1.61 -7.38 16.96
C LEU A 302 -2.04 -8.78 17.43
N GLN A 303 -1.08 -9.70 17.41
CA GLN A 303 -1.14 -11.12 17.76
C GLN A 303 -1.51 -12.15 16.66
N SER A 304 -0.44 -12.86 16.23
CA SER A 304 -0.28 -14.33 16.22
C SER A 304 -1.37 -15.24 15.60
N TYR A 305 -0.97 -16.02 14.59
CA TYR A 305 -1.54 -17.33 14.20
C TYR A 305 -2.94 -17.44 13.57
N GLU A 306 -3.56 -16.36 13.12
CA GLU A 306 -4.97 -16.47 12.68
C GLU A 306 -5.30 -15.92 11.29
N CYS A 307 -4.43 -15.76 10.29
CA CYS A 307 -4.96 -15.28 8.99
C CYS A 307 -5.81 -16.35 8.25
N ILE A 308 -5.39 -17.62 8.28
CA ILE A 308 -6.18 -18.76 7.74
C ILE A 308 -7.26 -19.19 8.76
N ARG A 309 -6.94 -19.09 10.05
CA ARG A 309 -7.92 -19.32 11.11
C ARG A 309 -9.02 -18.27 11.10
N SER A 310 -8.76 -17.00 10.76
CA SER A 310 -9.77 -15.92 10.75
C SER A 310 -10.77 -16.01 9.60
N TYR A 311 -10.54 -16.81 8.56
CA TYR A 311 -11.61 -17.15 7.61
C TYR A 311 -12.51 -18.28 8.17
N TYR A 312 -11.93 -19.22 8.91
CA TYR A 312 -12.68 -20.22 9.69
C TYR A 312 -13.40 -19.60 10.91
N ASP A 313 -12.75 -18.67 11.60
CA ASP A 313 -13.23 -17.93 12.77
C ASP A 313 -14.09 -16.75 12.35
N ALA A 314 -14.03 -16.20 11.13
CA ALA A 314 -15.11 -15.31 10.67
C ALA A 314 -16.43 -16.08 10.50
N ILE A 315 -16.36 -17.35 10.12
CA ILE A 315 -17.51 -18.25 10.05
C ILE A 315 -17.93 -18.74 11.46
N VAL A 316 -16.98 -18.90 12.41
CA VAL A 316 -17.25 -19.42 13.77
C VAL A 316 -17.45 -18.33 14.86
N LEU A 317 -16.69 -17.23 14.87
CA LEU A 317 -16.89 -16.05 15.72
C LEU A 317 -17.98 -15.10 15.22
N GLY A 318 -18.28 -15.09 13.92
CA GLY A 318 -19.51 -14.47 13.40
C GLY A 318 -20.78 -15.06 14.01
N LEU A 319 -20.69 -16.26 14.60
CA LEU A 319 -21.78 -16.99 15.27
C LEU A 319 -21.80 -16.81 16.80
N LEU A 320 -20.92 -16.01 17.42
CA LEU A 320 -20.80 -15.98 18.89
C LEU A 320 -20.94 -14.63 19.58
N PHE A 321 -21.01 -13.50 18.87
CA PHE A 321 -21.26 -12.20 19.51
C PHE A 321 -22.28 -11.35 18.76
N CYS A 322 -23.55 -11.76 18.83
CA CYS A 322 -24.68 -10.84 18.79
C CYS A 322 -25.51 -11.04 20.06
N ASN A 323 -25.04 -10.49 21.19
CA ASN A 323 -25.84 -9.99 22.32
C ASN A 323 -24.97 -9.76 23.56
N SER A 324 -24.52 -8.53 23.79
CA SER A 324 -24.73 -7.88 25.08
C SER A 324 -24.47 -6.37 24.97
N ARG A 325 -25.47 -5.57 25.39
CA ARG A 325 -25.27 -4.16 25.69
C ARG A 325 -24.34 -4.06 26.91
N TYR A 326 -23.32 -3.21 26.80
CA TYR A 326 -22.44 -2.60 27.81
C TYR A 326 -20.93 -2.78 27.50
N ALA A 327 -20.35 -1.67 27.05
CA ALA A 327 -18.98 -1.18 27.29
C ALA A 327 -17.77 -2.03 26.83
N ILE A 328 -17.08 -1.58 25.77
CA ILE A 328 -15.75 -0.91 25.78
C ILE A 328 -15.25 -0.82 24.31
N PHE A 329 -14.97 0.41 23.85
CA PHE A 329 -14.19 0.72 22.64
C PHE A 329 -12.70 0.36 22.87
N GLN A 330 -11.95 0.06 21.80
CA GLN A 330 -10.55 -0.47 21.74
C GLN A 330 -10.52 -2.00 21.84
N TYR A 331 -10.26 -2.79 20.79
CA TYR A 331 -9.25 -2.67 19.73
C TYR A 331 -9.88 -2.93 18.36
N SER A 332 -9.68 -2.04 17.40
CA SER A 332 -10.03 -2.31 16.00
C SER A 332 -9.04 -3.33 15.42
N ASP A 333 -9.48 -4.58 15.31
CA ASP A 333 -8.86 -5.60 14.46
C ASP A 333 -8.75 -5.02 13.03
N LEU A 334 -7.53 -4.67 12.60
CA LEU A 334 -7.29 -3.75 11.49
C LEU A 334 -7.70 -4.26 10.08
N LEU A 335 -8.29 -5.44 9.93
CA LEU A 335 -8.95 -5.86 8.68
C LEU A 335 -10.43 -5.46 8.72
N GLU A 336 -10.90 -4.67 7.75
CA GLU A 336 -12.32 -4.26 7.68
C GLU A 336 -13.26 -5.41 7.22
N LYS A 337 -13.34 -6.48 8.02
CA LYS A 337 -14.12 -7.70 7.73
C LYS A 337 -15.61 -7.44 7.52
N ALA A 338 -16.16 -6.37 8.15
CA ALA A 338 -17.56 -5.98 7.99
C ALA A 338 -17.95 -5.76 6.51
N ARG A 339 -16.99 -5.39 5.66
CA ARG A 339 -17.20 -5.22 4.22
C ARG A 339 -17.48 -6.51 3.47
N CYS A 340 -17.12 -7.68 4.01
CA CYS A 340 -17.46 -8.97 3.40
C CYS A 340 -18.96 -9.18 3.25
N ILE A 341 -19.76 -8.66 4.18
CA ILE A 341 -21.20 -8.92 4.25
C ILE A 341 -22.05 -7.80 3.65
N ARG A 342 -21.58 -6.55 3.75
CA ARG A 342 -22.30 -5.36 3.26
C ARG A 342 -21.33 -4.29 2.82
N GLN A 343 -21.66 -3.58 1.74
CA GLN A 343 -20.85 -2.49 1.21
C GLN A 343 -21.65 -1.19 1.17
N ALA A 344 -20.97 -0.05 1.33
CA ALA A 344 -21.58 1.25 1.09
C ALA A 344 -21.90 1.43 -0.41
N SER A 345 -22.76 2.39 -0.74
CA SER A 345 -23.11 2.69 -2.13
C SER A 345 -21.87 2.98 -2.97
N ASN A 346 -21.82 2.40 -4.18
CA ASN A 346 -20.69 2.49 -5.13
C ASN A 346 -19.35 1.90 -4.66
N GLU A 347 -19.33 1.17 -3.54
CA GLU A 347 -18.14 0.45 -3.09
C GLU A 347 -18.22 -1.05 -3.41
N ARG A 348 -17.06 -1.71 -3.43
CA ARG A 348 -16.93 -3.17 -3.59
C ARG A 348 -16.61 -3.85 -2.27
N THR A 349 -16.80 -5.16 -2.24
CA THR A 349 -16.10 -6.06 -1.30
C THR A 349 -14.66 -6.32 -1.78
N PHE A 350 -13.92 -7.21 -1.11
CA PHE A 350 -12.55 -7.58 -1.49
C PHE A 350 -12.46 -8.03 -2.94
N HIS A 351 -11.35 -7.70 -3.61
CA HIS A 351 -11.21 -7.95 -5.05
C HIS A 351 -11.36 -9.43 -5.43
N ILE A 352 -10.86 -10.33 -4.58
CA ILE A 352 -10.89 -11.79 -4.79
C ILE A 352 -12.28 -12.30 -5.12
N TYR A 353 -13.35 -11.75 -4.52
CA TYR A 353 -14.71 -12.20 -4.80
C TYR A 353 -15.06 -11.98 -6.27
N TYR A 354 -14.83 -10.79 -6.81
CA TYR A 354 -15.14 -10.48 -8.21
C TYR A 354 -14.16 -11.14 -9.18
N GLN A 355 -12.89 -11.22 -8.80
CA GLN A 355 -11.85 -11.94 -9.54
C GLN A 355 -12.24 -13.41 -9.71
N LEU A 356 -12.68 -14.09 -8.64
CA LEU A 356 -13.14 -15.47 -8.70
C LEU A 356 -14.38 -15.61 -9.61
N LEU A 357 -15.38 -14.72 -9.47
CA LEU A 357 -16.60 -14.76 -10.29
C LEU A 357 -16.31 -14.60 -11.80
N LYS A 358 -15.36 -13.73 -12.17
CA LYS A 358 -15.02 -13.43 -13.57
C LYS A 358 -13.93 -14.33 -14.14
N GLY A 359 -12.91 -14.67 -13.35
CA GLY A 359 -11.70 -15.36 -13.79
C GLY A 359 -11.73 -16.88 -13.66
N ALA A 360 -12.63 -17.46 -12.85
CA ALA A 360 -12.75 -18.91 -12.75
C ALA A 360 -13.20 -19.53 -14.09
N ASN A 361 -12.52 -20.62 -14.49
CA ASN A 361 -12.91 -21.40 -15.67
C ASN A 361 -14.22 -22.17 -15.42
N ALA A 362 -14.83 -22.71 -16.48
CA ALA A 362 -16.13 -23.37 -16.40
C ALA A 362 -16.14 -24.57 -15.43
N GLN A 363 -15.05 -25.34 -15.37
CA GLN A 363 -14.93 -26.48 -14.49
C GLN A 363 -14.87 -26.04 -13.02
N LEU A 364 -14.00 -25.08 -12.70
CA LEU A 364 -13.86 -24.52 -11.36
C LEU A 364 -15.16 -23.86 -10.88
N LYS A 365 -15.88 -23.17 -11.78
CA LYS A 365 -17.20 -22.60 -11.47
C LYS A 365 -18.21 -23.67 -11.08
N LYS A 366 -18.22 -24.79 -11.80
CA LYS A 366 -19.07 -25.94 -11.47
C LYS A 366 -18.68 -26.56 -10.13
N ASP A 367 -17.39 -26.79 -9.91
CA ASP A 367 -16.88 -27.47 -8.72
C ASP A 367 -17.08 -26.62 -7.44
N LEU A 368 -16.94 -25.31 -7.56
CA LEU A 368 -17.12 -24.38 -6.45
C LEU A 368 -18.53 -23.81 -6.34
N LEU A 369 -19.48 -24.28 -7.17
CA LEU A 369 -20.87 -23.81 -7.19
C LEU A 369 -21.00 -22.29 -7.37
N ILE A 370 -20.18 -21.72 -8.25
CA ILE A 370 -20.13 -20.28 -8.50
C ILE A 370 -21.28 -19.85 -9.42
N GLU A 371 -22.04 -18.85 -8.99
CA GLU A 371 -23.18 -18.25 -9.69
C GLU A 371 -22.84 -16.81 -10.13
N ASP A 372 -23.76 -16.14 -10.85
CA ASP A 372 -23.58 -14.73 -11.21
C ASP A 372 -23.65 -13.81 -9.98
N ALA A 373 -22.93 -12.68 -10.01
CA ALA A 373 -22.80 -11.75 -8.88
C ALA A 373 -24.15 -11.31 -8.28
N LYS A 374 -25.19 -11.17 -9.11
CA LYS A 374 -26.53 -10.75 -8.66
C LYS A 374 -27.23 -11.76 -7.73
N PHE A 375 -26.77 -13.01 -7.71
CA PHE A 375 -27.35 -14.06 -6.88
C PHE A 375 -26.75 -14.11 -5.48
N TYR A 376 -25.72 -13.31 -5.17
CA TYR A 376 -25.09 -13.29 -3.86
C TYR A 376 -25.51 -12.07 -3.05
N THR A 377 -26.20 -12.30 -1.94
CA THR A 377 -26.70 -11.25 -1.04
C THR A 377 -25.58 -10.40 -0.45
N PHE A 378 -24.41 -11.00 -0.19
CA PHE A 378 -23.23 -10.30 0.32
C PHE A 378 -22.56 -9.36 -0.70
N LEU A 379 -22.96 -9.40 -1.97
CA LEU A 379 -22.59 -8.40 -2.97
C LEU A 379 -23.71 -7.36 -3.07
N THR A 380 -23.75 -6.44 -2.11
CA THR A 380 -24.87 -5.49 -1.91
C THR A 380 -25.16 -4.64 -3.15
N ASN A 381 -24.11 -4.26 -3.90
CA ASN A 381 -24.22 -3.47 -5.12
C ASN A 381 -24.13 -4.32 -6.40
N GLY A 382 -24.23 -5.66 -6.29
CA GLY A 382 -23.99 -6.58 -7.39
C GLY A 382 -22.57 -6.50 -7.94
N TYR A 383 -22.42 -6.65 -9.25
CA TYR A 383 -21.12 -6.49 -9.92
C TYR A 383 -20.80 -5.00 -10.14
N VAL A 384 -19.75 -4.52 -9.49
CA VAL A 384 -19.22 -3.16 -9.65
C VAL A 384 -17.86 -3.25 -10.35
N ALA A 385 -17.75 -2.64 -11.53
CA ALA A 385 -16.50 -2.59 -12.28
C ALA A 385 -15.53 -1.57 -11.66
N VAL A 386 -14.23 -1.84 -11.78
CA VAL A 386 -13.17 -0.90 -11.44
C VAL A 386 -12.61 -0.32 -12.74
N PRO A 387 -12.53 1.02 -12.91
CA PRO A 387 -12.00 1.62 -14.12
C PRO A 387 -10.58 1.13 -14.46
N GLY A 388 -10.39 0.63 -15.68
CA GLY A 388 -9.08 0.19 -16.17
C GLY A 388 -8.59 -1.16 -15.62
N VAL A 389 -9.42 -1.90 -14.89
CA VAL A 389 -9.07 -3.20 -14.30
C VAL A 389 -9.95 -4.30 -14.89
N ASP A 390 -9.34 -5.40 -15.34
CA ASP A 390 -10.03 -6.61 -15.76
C ASP A 390 -9.93 -7.68 -14.66
N ASP A 391 -11.04 -7.88 -13.92
CA ASP A 391 -11.11 -8.85 -12.82
C ASP A 391 -10.75 -10.29 -13.27
N SER A 392 -10.95 -10.65 -14.55
CA SER A 392 -10.60 -11.97 -15.07
C SER A 392 -9.08 -12.16 -15.17
N GLN A 393 -8.39 -11.14 -15.71
CA GLN A 393 -6.93 -11.12 -15.78
C GLN A 393 -6.32 -11.06 -14.38
N GLU A 394 -6.84 -10.21 -13.49
CA GLU A 394 -6.38 -10.07 -12.11
C GLU A 394 -6.49 -11.40 -11.32
N PHE A 395 -7.50 -12.21 -11.62
CA PHE A 395 -7.60 -13.56 -11.06
C PHE A 395 -6.45 -14.45 -11.53
N GLN A 396 -6.13 -14.46 -12.82
CA GLN A 396 -5.01 -15.24 -13.35
C GLN A 396 -3.68 -14.78 -12.73
N ASP A 397 -3.48 -13.47 -12.61
CA ASP A 397 -2.28 -12.89 -12.00
C ASP A 397 -2.17 -13.27 -10.52
N THR A 398 -3.29 -13.30 -9.79
CA THR A 398 -3.34 -13.77 -8.40
C THR A 398 -2.99 -15.26 -8.28
N ILE A 399 -3.54 -16.11 -9.16
CA ILE A 399 -3.25 -17.55 -9.17
C ILE A 399 -1.79 -17.80 -9.54
N GLU A 400 -1.22 -17.04 -10.48
CA GLU A 400 0.18 -17.14 -10.85
C GLU A 400 1.10 -16.71 -9.71
N ALA A 401 0.77 -15.61 -9.03
CA ALA A 401 1.48 -15.19 -7.82
C ALA A 401 1.46 -16.29 -6.74
N MET A 402 0.31 -16.96 -6.52
CA MET A 402 0.22 -18.10 -5.60
C MET A 402 1.10 -19.28 -6.01
N LYS A 403 1.24 -19.58 -7.31
CA LYS A 403 2.15 -20.63 -7.79
C LYS A 403 3.61 -20.28 -7.52
N ILE A 404 4.01 -19.03 -7.79
CA ILE A 404 5.38 -18.56 -7.54
C ILE A 404 5.71 -18.59 -6.04
N MET A 405 4.72 -18.32 -5.19
CA MET A 405 4.79 -18.49 -3.74
C MET A 405 4.77 -19.96 -3.28
N ASN A 406 4.86 -20.92 -4.20
CA ASN A 406 4.85 -22.37 -3.94
C ASN A 406 3.61 -22.86 -3.18
N ILE A 407 2.45 -22.21 -3.34
CA ILE A 407 1.19 -22.69 -2.78
C ILE A 407 0.67 -23.85 -3.66
N PRO A 408 0.50 -25.07 -3.13
CA PRO A 408 0.03 -26.23 -3.88
C PRO A 408 -1.34 -26.01 -4.56
N GLU A 409 -1.61 -26.70 -5.65
CA GLU A 409 -2.87 -26.54 -6.40
C GLU A 409 -4.11 -26.85 -5.56
N GLU A 410 -4.04 -27.92 -4.80
CA GLU A 410 -5.07 -28.36 -3.85
C GLU A 410 -5.36 -27.30 -2.77
N ASP A 411 -4.32 -26.60 -2.28
CA ASP A 411 -4.48 -25.49 -1.34
C ASP A 411 -5.09 -24.26 -2.03
N ARG A 412 -4.67 -23.93 -3.26
CA ARG A 412 -5.27 -22.83 -4.04
C ARG A 412 -6.76 -23.06 -4.26
N ILE A 413 -7.15 -24.27 -4.68
CA ILE A 413 -8.56 -24.66 -4.86
C ILE A 413 -9.31 -24.59 -3.52
N SER A 414 -8.70 -25.06 -2.43
CA SER A 414 -9.29 -25.00 -1.09
C SER A 414 -9.53 -23.56 -0.62
N ILE A 415 -8.61 -22.63 -0.90
CA ILE A 415 -8.79 -21.20 -0.64
C ILE A 415 -9.99 -20.66 -1.43
N MET A 416 -10.07 -20.94 -2.74
CA MET A 416 -11.19 -20.48 -3.57
C MET A 416 -12.52 -21.09 -3.15
N ARG A 417 -12.51 -22.34 -2.66
CA ARG A 417 -13.68 -23.02 -2.10
C ARG A 417 -14.21 -22.30 -0.87
N VAL A 418 -13.33 -21.84 0.02
CA VAL A 418 -13.72 -21.02 1.18
C VAL A 418 -14.31 -19.67 0.73
N VAL A 419 -13.71 -19.00 -0.25
CA VAL A 419 -14.24 -17.74 -0.80
C VAL A 419 -15.65 -17.93 -1.36
N SER A 420 -15.89 -19.00 -2.13
CA SER A 420 -17.22 -19.33 -2.65
C SER A 420 -18.22 -19.65 -1.53
N ALA A 421 -17.80 -20.45 -0.54
CA ALA A 421 -18.65 -20.78 0.61
C ALA A 421 -19.08 -19.54 1.40
N VAL A 422 -18.20 -18.54 1.57
CA VAL A 422 -18.53 -17.27 2.23
C VAL A 422 -19.60 -16.49 1.46
N LEU A 423 -19.49 -16.38 0.13
CA LEU A 423 -20.51 -15.72 -0.69
C LEU A 423 -21.86 -16.44 -0.57
N MET A 424 -21.83 -17.76 -0.64
CA MET A 424 -23.02 -18.59 -0.61
C MET A 424 -23.70 -18.60 0.76
N PHE A 425 -22.93 -18.48 1.84
CA PHE A 425 -23.45 -18.36 3.20
C PHE A 425 -24.42 -17.18 3.33
N GLY A 426 -24.15 -16.06 2.65
CA GLY A 426 -25.02 -14.90 2.65
C GLY A 426 -26.41 -15.12 2.06
N ASN A 427 -26.62 -16.23 1.34
CA ASN A 427 -27.91 -16.57 0.74
C ASN A 427 -28.79 -17.45 1.64
N ILE A 428 -28.31 -17.87 2.81
CA ILE A 428 -29.12 -18.62 3.76
C ILE A 428 -30.22 -17.71 4.32
N GLN A 429 -31.47 -18.13 4.20
CA GLN A 429 -32.64 -17.36 4.64
C GLN A 429 -33.32 -18.03 5.83
N PHE A 430 -33.23 -17.39 6.99
CA PHE A 430 -33.97 -17.78 8.17
C PHE A 430 -35.37 -17.16 8.17
N LYS A 431 -36.37 -17.95 8.61
CA LYS A 431 -37.73 -17.46 8.85
C LYS A 431 -38.11 -17.67 10.31
N GLN A 432 -38.83 -16.73 10.89
CA GLN A 432 -39.44 -16.93 12.20
C GLN A 432 -40.50 -18.03 12.08
N ASP A 433 -40.52 -18.92 13.07
CA ASP A 433 -41.58 -19.90 13.23
C ASP A 433 -42.94 -19.21 13.45
N ARG A 434 -44.04 -19.87 13.07
CA ARG A 434 -45.37 -19.24 13.18
C ARG A 434 -45.89 -19.17 14.61
N ASN A 435 -45.43 -20.09 15.46
CA ASN A 435 -45.97 -20.29 16.81
C ASN A 435 -44.97 -19.94 17.91
N THR A 436 -43.71 -19.73 17.54
CA THR A 436 -42.61 -19.44 18.47
C THR A 436 -41.70 -18.35 17.89
N ASP A 437 -40.96 -17.66 18.74
CA ASP A 437 -39.95 -16.67 18.27
C ASP A 437 -38.67 -17.32 17.72
N GLN A 438 -38.67 -18.64 17.50
CA GLN A 438 -37.49 -19.38 17.04
C GLN A 438 -37.29 -19.22 15.54
N ALA A 439 -36.04 -19.20 15.11
CA ALA A 439 -35.68 -19.33 13.71
C ALA A 439 -35.96 -20.74 13.18
N THR A 440 -36.33 -20.79 11.91
CA THR A 440 -36.43 -22.01 11.09
C THR A 440 -35.65 -21.80 9.80
N LEU A 441 -35.24 -22.91 9.19
CA LEU A 441 -34.62 -22.93 7.86
C LEU A 441 -35.51 -23.75 6.91
N PRO A 442 -36.55 -23.15 6.29
CA PRO A 442 -37.52 -23.89 5.50
C PRO A 442 -36.94 -24.45 4.20
N ASP A 443 -36.01 -23.70 3.59
CA ASP A 443 -35.23 -24.15 2.44
C ASP A 443 -33.77 -24.36 2.88
N ASN A 444 -33.33 -25.61 2.88
CA ASN A 444 -31.97 -25.97 3.24
C ASN A 444 -31.05 -26.13 2.02
N THR A 445 -31.51 -25.85 0.79
CA THR A 445 -30.72 -26.03 -0.44
C THR A 445 -29.39 -25.26 -0.37
N VAL A 446 -29.44 -23.99 0.06
CA VAL A 446 -28.23 -23.16 0.21
C VAL A 446 -27.32 -23.74 1.30
N ALA A 447 -27.88 -24.16 2.44
CA ALA A 447 -27.12 -24.77 3.52
C ALA A 447 -26.45 -26.08 3.08
N GLN A 448 -27.11 -26.89 2.26
CA GLN A 448 -26.54 -28.10 1.67
C GLN A 448 -25.34 -27.77 0.79
N LYS A 449 -25.46 -26.77 -0.09
CA LYS A 449 -24.33 -26.32 -0.94
C LYS A 449 -23.16 -25.80 -0.10
N VAL A 450 -23.41 -24.96 0.90
CA VAL A 450 -22.38 -24.45 1.83
C VAL A 450 -21.69 -25.60 2.56
N CYS A 451 -22.46 -26.55 3.11
CA CYS A 451 -21.93 -27.71 3.81
C CYS A 451 -21.11 -28.62 2.89
N HIS A 452 -21.51 -28.78 1.63
CA HIS A 452 -20.75 -29.53 0.63
C HIS A 452 -19.37 -28.89 0.39
N LEU A 453 -19.32 -27.56 0.21
CA LEU A 453 -18.06 -26.83 0.03
C LEU A 453 -17.17 -26.88 1.28
N MET A 454 -17.76 -26.86 2.48
CA MET A 454 -17.02 -26.85 3.75
C MET A 454 -16.70 -28.25 4.29
N GLY A 455 -17.20 -29.31 3.67
CA GLY A 455 -17.05 -30.69 4.16
C GLY A 455 -17.77 -30.96 5.49
N LEU A 456 -18.92 -30.31 5.72
CA LEU A 456 -19.67 -30.39 6.97
C LEU A 456 -20.98 -31.19 6.83
N PRO A 457 -21.44 -31.88 7.89
CA PRO A 457 -22.76 -32.50 7.90
C PRO A 457 -23.87 -31.45 8.05
N VAL A 458 -24.81 -31.43 7.09
CA VAL A 458 -25.91 -30.44 7.02
C VAL A 458 -26.76 -30.43 8.28
N SER A 459 -27.06 -31.60 8.86
CA SER A 459 -27.89 -31.71 10.07
C SER A 459 -27.25 -31.02 11.27
N GLU A 460 -25.95 -31.22 11.48
CA GLU A 460 -25.22 -30.58 12.58
C GLU A 460 -25.02 -29.10 12.33
N PHE A 461 -24.74 -28.70 11.09
CA PHE A 461 -24.62 -27.29 10.71
C PHE A 461 -25.93 -26.52 10.95
N THR A 462 -27.06 -27.02 10.45
CA THR A 462 -28.37 -26.40 10.67
C THR A 462 -28.73 -26.37 12.15
N LYS A 463 -28.44 -27.45 12.90
CA LYS A 463 -28.65 -27.49 14.35
C LYS A 463 -27.78 -26.48 15.08
N ALA A 464 -26.52 -26.31 14.68
CA ALA A 464 -25.61 -25.34 15.27
C ALA A 464 -26.05 -23.90 15.05
N LEU A 465 -26.62 -23.58 13.88
CA LEU A 465 -27.16 -22.25 13.57
C LEU A 465 -28.46 -21.97 14.33
N LEU A 466 -29.42 -22.90 14.30
CA LEU A 466 -30.75 -22.66 14.89
C LEU A 466 -30.79 -22.90 16.40
N ARG A 467 -29.99 -23.86 16.91
CA ARG A 467 -30.00 -24.33 18.31
C ARG A 467 -28.58 -24.62 18.82
N PRO A 468 -27.68 -23.62 18.82
CA PRO A 468 -26.30 -23.79 19.28
C PRO A 468 -26.22 -24.37 20.69
N ARG A 469 -25.20 -25.19 20.91
CA ARG A 469 -24.84 -25.72 22.23
C ARG A 469 -23.85 -24.74 22.86
N VAL A 470 -24.32 -23.95 23.82
CA VAL A 470 -23.53 -22.89 24.46
C VAL A 470 -23.11 -23.33 25.85
N LYS A 471 -21.87 -23.03 26.23
CA LYS A 471 -21.38 -23.25 27.59
C LYS A 471 -21.81 -22.10 28.49
N VAL A 472 -22.53 -22.39 29.57
CA VAL A 472 -22.97 -21.40 30.56
C VAL A 472 -22.47 -21.87 31.93
N GLY A 473 -21.41 -21.21 32.42
CA GLY A 473 -20.71 -21.66 33.62
C GLY A 473 -20.05 -23.03 33.43
N ARG A 474 -20.48 -24.03 34.20
CA ARG A 474 -19.98 -25.41 34.11
C ARG A 474 -20.79 -26.31 33.18
N ASP A 475 -21.99 -25.86 32.79
CA ASP A 475 -22.95 -26.67 32.04
C ASP A 475 -22.99 -26.28 30.56
N TYR A 476 -23.55 -27.18 29.74
CA TYR A 476 -23.85 -26.91 28.34
C TYR A 476 -25.36 -26.90 28.13
N VAL A 477 -25.87 -25.84 27.53
CA VAL A 477 -27.30 -25.66 27.27
C VAL A 477 -27.51 -25.45 25.78
N HIS A 478 -28.54 -26.08 25.23
CA HIS A 478 -29.01 -25.78 23.89
C HIS A 478 -29.90 -24.54 23.94
N LYS A 479 -29.55 -23.50 23.18
CA LYS A 479 -30.32 -22.26 23.09
C LYS A 479 -30.88 -22.11 21.69
N ALA A 480 -32.19 -22.12 21.53
CA ALA A 480 -32.83 -21.76 20.27
C ALA A 480 -32.60 -20.27 19.97
N GLN A 481 -32.20 -19.95 18.74
CA GLN A 481 -32.01 -18.57 18.27
C GLN A 481 -33.31 -18.00 17.70
N THR A 482 -33.48 -16.69 17.80
CA THR A 482 -34.49 -15.95 17.02
C THR A 482 -34.04 -15.80 15.57
N LYS A 483 -34.88 -15.28 14.68
CA LYS A 483 -34.53 -15.06 13.26
C LYS A 483 -33.36 -14.09 13.08
N GLU A 484 -33.28 -13.06 13.93
CA GLU A 484 -32.27 -12.00 13.87
C GLU A 484 -30.93 -12.40 14.49
N GLN A 485 -30.96 -13.37 15.42
CA GLN A 485 -29.77 -14.00 16.02
C GLN A 485 -29.18 -15.03 15.06
#